data_AF-A0A947WKS6-F1
#
_entry.id   AF-A0A947WKS6-F1
#
_cell.length_a   1.000
_cell.length_b   1.000
_cell.length_c   1.000
_cell.angle_alpha   90.00
_cell.angle_beta   90.00
_cell.angle_gamma   90.00
#
_symmetry.space_group_name_H-M   'P 1'
#
loop_
_entity.id
_entity.type
_entity.pdbx_description
1 polymer ?
#
loop_
_entity_poly.entity_id
_entity_poly.type
_entity_poly.pdbx_seq_one_letter_code
_entity_poly.pdbx_strand_id
1 'polypeptide(L)'
;MSLKDKSQKESWWQQSMVIFTQVTGWIATPIILALFIGRALDEKYGTKPWIFLGLTAIAFAISCLGIVRITIKYVKKVEKELKEKKSADSADNTDSAD
;
A
#
# COMPACT_ATOMS: atom_id res chain seq x y z
N MET A 1 23.73 32.32 -6.88
CA MET A 1 22.39 31.72 -7.00
C MET A 1 22.50 30.26 -6.58
N SER A 2 21.86 29.89 -5.46
CA SER A 2 22.17 28.68 -4.68
C SER A 2 21.54 27.40 -5.28
N LEU A 3 22.36 26.38 -5.52
CA LEU A 3 21.95 25.03 -5.97
C LEU A 3 21.67 24.11 -4.76
N LYS A 4 20.87 24.55 -3.79
CA LYS A 4 20.64 23.79 -2.54
C LYS A 4 19.17 23.44 -2.27
N ASP A 5 18.31 23.46 -3.29
CA ASP A 5 16.87 23.21 -3.15
C ASP A 5 16.36 21.89 -3.78
N LYS A 6 17.22 21.13 -4.47
CA LYS A 6 16.77 19.91 -5.19
C LYS A 6 16.63 18.65 -4.32
N SER A 7 17.25 18.59 -3.14
CA SER A 7 17.31 17.34 -2.35
C SER A 7 16.11 17.09 -1.43
N GLN A 8 15.32 18.11 -1.10
CA GLN A 8 14.13 17.95 -0.22
C GLN A 8 12.86 17.61 -1.02
N LYS A 9 12.73 18.11 -2.26
CA LYS A 9 11.57 17.81 -3.12
C LYS A 9 11.55 16.40 -3.69
N GLU A 10 12.69 15.70 -3.78
CA GLU A 10 12.74 14.34 -4.33
C GLU A 10 12.17 13.28 -3.38
N SER A 11 12.24 13.46 -2.07
CA SER A 11 11.91 12.40 -1.10
C SER A 11 10.39 12.20 -0.88
N TRP A 12 9.61 13.29 -0.75
CA TRP A 12 8.20 13.19 -0.37
C TRP A 12 7.32 12.57 -1.47
N TRP A 13 7.54 12.96 -2.73
CA TRP A 13 6.77 12.43 -3.86
C TRP A 13 7.14 10.98 -4.18
N GLN A 14 8.41 10.60 -4.00
CA GLN A 14 8.84 9.21 -4.11
C GLN A 14 8.10 8.32 -3.12
N GLN A 15 7.98 8.75 -1.86
CA GLN A 15 7.27 7.96 -0.85
C GLN A 15 5.77 7.82 -1.17
N SER A 16 5.13 8.89 -1.67
CA SER A 16 3.74 8.82 -2.14
C SER A 16 3.56 7.87 -3.33
N MET A 17 4.47 7.90 -4.30
CA MET A 17 4.45 6.99 -5.43
C MET A 17 4.59 5.53 -5.01
N VAL A 18 5.52 5.23 -4.10
CA VAL A 18 5.74 3.84 -3.62
C VAL A 18 4.45 3.28 -3.04
N ILE A 19 3.79 4.02 -2.15
CA ILE A 19 2.50 3.59 -1.54
C ILE A 19 1.42 3.46 -2.61
N PHE A 20 1.35 4.40 -3.56
CA PHE A 20 0.39 4.33 -4.66
C PHE A 20 0.59 3.07 -5.53
N THR A 21 1.82 2.77 -5.95
CA THR A 21 2.12 1.55 -6.72
C THR A 21 1.84 0.29 -5.91
N GLN A 22 2.13 0.29 -4.61
CA GLN A 22 1.87 -0.86 -3.77
C GLN A 22 0.36 -1.14 -3.63
N VAL A 23 -0.46 -0.09 -3.44
CA VAL A 23 -1.92 -0.21 -3.36
C VAL A 23 -2.52 -0.58 -4.71
N THR A 24 -2.14 0.13 -5.78
CA THR A 24 -2.61 -0.13 -7.16
C THR A 24 -2.22 -1.53 -7.61
N GLY A 25 -0.99 -1.95 -7.33
CA GLY A 25 -0.52 -3.31 -7.61
C GLY A 25 -1.34 -4.36 -6.87
N TRP A 26 -1.73 -4.08 -5.61
CA TRP A 26 -2.53 -5.03 -4.85
C TRP A 26 -3.99 -5.13 -5.30
N ILE A 27 -4.52 -4.08 -5.95
CA ILE A 27 -5.85 -4.07 -6.56
C ILE A 27 -5.82 -4.73 -7.94
N ALA A 28 -4.87 -4.35 -8.78
CA ALA A 28 -4.80 -4.81 -10.16
C ALA A 28 -4.49 -6.31 -10.25
N THR A 29 -3.61 -6.83 -9.39
CA THR A 29 -3.21 -8.25 -9.39
C THR A 29 -4.40 -9.22 -9.25
N PRO A 30 -5.21 -9.15 -8.18
CA PRO A 30 -6.33 -10.08 -8.00
C PRO A 30 -7.42 -9.90 -9.05
N ILE A 31 -7.64 -8.67 -9.55
CA ILE A 31 -8.60 -8.42 -10.62
C ILE A 31 -8.14 -9.11 -11.91
N ILE A 32 -6.92 -8.87 -12.37
CA ILE A 32 -6.39 -9.48 -13.60
C ILE A 32 -6.37 -11.01 -13.49
N LEU A 33 -5.98 -11.53 -12.32
CA LEU A 33 -5.99 -12.97 -12.05
C LEU A 33 -7.41 -13.55 -12.14
N ALA A 34 -8.40 -12.87 -11.55
CA ALA A 34 -9.80 -13.27 -11.63
C ALA A 34 -10.35 -13.18 -13.07
N LEU A 35 -9.92 -12.21 -13.87
CA LEU A 35 -10.32 -12.13 -15.29
C LEU A 35 -9.85 -13.37 -16.07
N PHE A 36 -8.58 -13.74 -15.90
CA PHE A 36 -8.00 -14.89 -16.59
C PHE A 36 -8.62 -16.22 -16.15
N ILE A 37 -8.70 -16.44 -14.83
CA ILE A 37 -9.24 -17.68 -14.27
C ILE A 37 -10.75 -17.76 -14.52
N GLY A 38 -11.49 -16.68 -14.28
CA GLY A 38 -12.94 -16.64 -14.42
C GLY A 38 -13.39 -16.88 -15.86
N ARG A 39 -12.70 -16.28 -16.84
CA ARG A 39 -13.00 -16.51 -18.25
C ARG A 39 -12.70 -17.94 -18.69
N ALA A 40 -11.55 -18.49 -18.28
CA ALA A 40 -11.19 -19.87 -18.60
C ALA A 40 -12.18 -20.89 -17.99
N LEU A 41 -12.71 -20.60 -16.81
CA LEU A 41 -13.69 -21.44 -16.15
C LEU A 41 -15.08 -21.32 -16.81
N ASP A 42 -15.55 -20.11 -17.11
CA ASP A 42 -16.83 -19.93 -17.82
C ASP A 42 -16.82 -20.59 -19.21
N GLU A 43 -15.70 -20.54 -19.94
CA GLU A 43 -15.56 -21.18 -21.25
C GLU A 43 -15.58 -22.72 -21.13
N LYS A 44 -15.03 -23.28 -20.05
CA LYS A 44 -15.02 -24.73 -19.79
C LYS A 44 -16.40 -25.27 -19.37
N TYR A 45 -17.20 -24.48 -18.65
CA TYR A 45 -18.50 -24.91 -18.12
C TYR A 45 -19.69 -24.44 -18.98
N GLY A 46 -19.47 -23.63 -20.01
CA GLY A 46 -20.53 -23.10 -20.88
C GLY A 46 -21.52 -22.18 -20.16
N THR A 47 -21.18 -21.75 -18.95
CA THR A 47 -21.99 -20.84 -18.14
C THR A 47 -21.86 -19.43 -18.68
N LYS A 48 -23.01 -18.75 -18.88
CA LYS A 48 -23.07 -17.27 -18.97
C LYS A 48 -22.29 -16.68 -17.79
N PRO A 49 -21.73 -15.45 -17.86
CA PRO A 49 -20.53 -15.04 -17.12
C PRO A 49 -20.75 -14.80 -15.61
N TRP A 50 -21.30 -15.81 -14.93
CA TRP A 50 -21.67 -15.85 -13.53
C TRP A 50 -20.48 -16.29 -12.69
N ILE A 51 -19.66 -17.22 -13.19
CA ILE A 51 -18.43 -17.64 -12.50
C ILE A 51 -17.43 -16.51 -12.51
N PHE A 52 -17.26 -15.85 -13.67
CA PHE A 52 -16.47 -14.63 -13.78
C PHE A 52 -16.92 -13.55 -12.77
N LEU A 53 -18.23 -13.32 -12.66
CA LEU A 53 -18.78 -12.30 -11.75
C LEU A 53 -18.52 -12.66 -10.28
N GLY A 54 -18.76 -13.92 -9.89
CA GLY A 54 -18.47 -14.42 -8.55
C GLY A 54 -16.98 -14.34 -8.20
N LEU A 55 -16.11 -14.72 -9.14
CA LEU A 55 -14.67 -14.69 -8.94
C LEU A 55 -14.14 -13.26 -8.84
N THR A 56 -14.67 -12.33 -9.64
CA THR A 56 -14.35 -10.90 -9.56
C THR A 56 -14.80 -10.32 -8.22
N ALA A 57 -15.99 -10.68 -7.72
CA ALA A 57 -16.47 -10.24 -6.42
C ALA A 57 -15.58 -10.75 -5.26
N ILE A 58 -15.15 -12.02 -5.32
CA ILE A 58 -14.22 -12.60 -4.35
C ILE A 58 -12.85 -11.91 -4.42
N ALA A 59 -12.32 -11.70 -5.62
CA ALA A 59 -11.05 -11.01 -5.83
C ALA A 59 -11.09 -9.56 -5.31
N PHE A 60 -12.20 -8.86 -5.52
CA PHE A 60 -12.42 -7.54 -4.98
C PHE A 60 -12.46 -7.55 -3.44
N ALA A 61 -13.16 -8.51 -2.83
CA ALA A 61 -13.17 -8.66 -1.37
C ALA A 61 -11.77 -8.94 -0.80
N ILE A 62 -10.99 -9.83 -1.44
CA ILE A 62 -9.60 -10.11 -1.05
C ILE A 62 -8.73 -8.86 -1.16
N SER A 63 -8.91 -8.08 -2.23
CA SER A 63 -8.21 -6.80 -2.42
C SER A 63 -8.51 -5.83 -1.27
N CYS A 64 -9.78 -5.64 -0.91
CA CYS A 64 -10.17 -4.79 0.21
C CYS A 64 -9.50 -5.23 1.53
N LEU A 65 -9.52 -6.53 1.84
CA LEU A 65 -8.86 -7.05 3.05
C LEU A 65 -7.33 -6.89 3.01
N GLY A 66 -6.72 -7.08 1.85
CA GLY A 66 -5.29 -6.89 1.62
C GLY A 66 -4.87 -5.45 1.87
N ILE A 67 -5.58 -4.49 1.28
CA ILE A 67 -5.32 -3.05 1.45
C ILE A 67 -5.45 -2.65 2.91
N VAL A 68 -6.52 -3.05 3.60
CA VAL A 68 -6.73 -2.74 5.02
C VAL A 68 -5.56 -3.24 5.87
N ARG A 69 -5.08 -4.47 5.63
CA ARG A 69 -3.90 -5.03 6.31
C ARG A 69 -2.63 -4.22 6.04
N ILE A 70 -2.37 -3.81 4.80
CA ILE A 70 -1.21 -2.98 4.43
C ILE A 70 -1.29 -1.62 5.13
N THR A 71 -2.45 -0.96 5.07
CA THR A 71 -2.66 0.37 5.64
C THR A 71 -2.47 0.36 7.15
N ILE A 72 -3.04 -0.63 7.86
CA ILE A 72 -2.84 -0.77 9.32
C ILE A 72 -1.35 -0.95 9.64
N LYS A 73 -0.63 -1.76 8.85
CA LYS A 73 0.82 -1.96 9.05
C LYS A 73 1.61 -0.68 8.81
N TYR A 74 1.23 0.10 7.79
CA TYR A 74 1.86 1.39 7.48
C TYR A 74 1.65 2.41 8.59
N VAL A 75 0.40 2.57 9.07
CA VAL A 75 0.07 3.49 10.17
C VAL A 75 0.86 3.14 11.44
N LYS A 76 0.91 1.86 11.82
CA LYS A 76 1.69 1.41 12.98
C LYS A 76 3.19 1.70 12.84
N LYS A 77 3.74 1.55 11.62
CA LYS A 77 5.15 1.84 11.36
C LYS A 77 5.44 3.33 11.54
N VAL A 78 4.60 4.19 10.98
CA VAL A 78 4.71 5.64 11.12
C VAL A 78 4.60 6.07 12.59
N GLU A 79 3.63 5.53 13.34
CA GLU A 79 3.50 5.84 14.77
C GLU A 79 4.74 5.44 15.60
N LYS A 80 5.35 4.30 15.29
CA LYS A 80 6.57 3.83 15.98
C LYS A 80 7.76 4.74 15.69
N GLU A 81 7.95 5.11 14.43
CA GLU A 81 9.02 6.03 14.01
C GLU A 81 8.85 7.42 14.65
N LEU A 82 7.61 7.91 14.78
CA LEU A 82 7.33 9.17 15.47
C LEU A 82 7.61 9.10 16.98
N LYS A 83 7.26 7.99 17.64
CA LYS A 83 7.52 7.79 19.07
C LYS A 83 9.03 7.69 19.36
N GLU A 84 9.77 6.95 18.54
CA GLU A 84 11.23 6.81 18.69
C GLU A 84 11.95 8.15 18.51
N LYS A 85 11.56 8.95 17.50
CA LYS A 85 12.10 10.31 17.32
C LYS A 85 11.83 11.23 18.52
N LYS A 86 10.62 11.17 19.10
CA LYS A 86 10.26 12.00 20.27
C LYS A 86 11.05 11.61 21.53
N SER A 87 11.35 10.33 21.73
CA SER A 87 12.14 9.87 22.86
C SER A 87 13.63 10.20 22.73
N ALA A 88 14.18 10.19 21.51
CA ALA A 88 15.57 10.58 21.26
C ALA A 88 15.79 12.10 21.48
N ASP A 89 14.85 12.93 21.02
CA ASP A 89 14.89 14.40 21.19
C ASP A 89 14.73 14.83 22.67
N SER A 90 14.06 14.00 23.48
CA SER A 90 13.90 14.25 24.92
C SER A 90 15.12 13.85 25.76
N ALA A 91 15.98 12.97 25.25
CA ALA A 91 17.19 12.52 25.96
C ALA A 91 18.40 13.45 25.72
N ASP A 92 18.47 14.07 24.55
CA ASP A 92 19.53 15.04 24.17
C ASP A 92 19.41 16.37 24.94
N ASN A 93 18.18 16.81 25.23
CA ASN A 93 17.91 18.07 25.92
C ASN A 93 18.15 18.03 27.44
N THR A 94 18.41 16.83 28.00
CA THR A 94 18.73 16.65 29.43
C THR A 94 20.23 16.64 29.74
N ASP A 95 21.11 16.41 28.75
CA ASP A 95 22.58 16.41 28.95
C ASP A 95 23.23 17.79 28.73
N SER A 96 22.49 18.79 28.21
CA SER A 96 23.00 20.16 27.98
C SER A 96 22.69 21.14 29.14
N ALA A 97 22.09 20.65 30.22
CA ALA A 97 21.68 21.45 31.37
C ALA A 97 22.61 21.33 32.60
N ASP A 98 23.67 20.52 32.51
CA ASP A 98 24.67 20.29 33.58
C ASP A 98 26.01 20.99 33.30
#